data_AF-A0A9P0HEY5-F1
#
_entry.id   AF-A0A9P0HEY5-F1
#
_cell.length_a   1.000
_cell.length_b   1.000
_cell.length_c   1.000
_cell.angle_alpha   90.00
_cell.angle_beta   90.00
_cell.angle_gamma   90.00
#
_symmetry.space_group_name_H-M   'P 1'
#
loop_
_entity.id
_entity.type
_entity.pdbx_description
1 polymer ?
#
loop_
_entity_poly.entity_id
_entity_poly.type
_entity_poly.pdbx_seq_one_letter_code
_entity_poly.pdbx_strand_id
1 'polypeptide(L)'
;MWSSWRHRVLRFLQFLASLVAWPYSRIYSMTVKKRVVPPVNNPLLMKKASELAEMIRERKAFIERIEVVNPIINSVVQDRFNDALKEAKEVDKMVEANPDPQHWAKNKPLLGVPMSFKETIAVKGK
;
A
#
# COMPACT_ATOMS: atom_id res chain seq x y z
N MET A 1 35.49 21.44 30.59
CA MET A 1 35.02 22.81 30.27
C MET A 1 35.19 23.07 28.78
N TRP A 2 34.18 22.77 27.96
CA TRP A 2 34.17 23.23 26.57
C TRP A 2 33.78 24.71 26.56
N SER A 3 34.59 25.57 25.94
CA SER A 3 34.38 27.02 26.03
C SER A 3 33.05 27.42 25.38
N SER A 4 32.28 28.25 26.09
CA SER A 4 31.00 28.82 25.64
C SER A 4 31.10 29.57 24.30
N TRP A 5 32.31 29.89 23.87
CA TRP A 5 32.65 30.51 22.60
C TRP A 5 32.49 29.55 21.41
N ARG A 6 32.93 28.28 21.52
CA ARG A 6 32.76 27.28 20.45
C ARG A 6 31.29 27.05 20.12
N HIS A 7 30.43 26.95 21.14
CA HIS A 7 28.98 26.82 20.96
C HIS A 7 28.32 28.07 20.37
N ARG A 8 28.90 29.26 20.55
CA ARG A 8 28.42 30.50 19.92
C ARG A 8 28.81 30.55 18.44
N VAL A 9 30.05 30.20 18.13
CA VAL A 9 30.54 30.12 16.74
C VAL A 9 29.77 29.05 15.94
N LEU A 10 29.57 27.87 16.51
CA LEU A 10 28.79 26.80 15.84
C LEU A 10 27.34 27.22 15.58
N ARG A 11 26.66 27.84 16.55
CA ARG A 11 25.30 28.36 16.37
C ARG A 11 25.22 29.45 15.30
N PHE A 12 26.23 30.32 15.23
CA PHE A 12 26.30 31.37 14.21
C PHE A 12 26.51 30.79 12.79
N LEU A 13 27.40 29.82 12.64
CA LEU A 13 27.59 29.11 11.37
C LEU A 13 26.32 28.35 10.94
N GLN A 14 25.63 27.72 11.90
CA GLN A 14 24.37 27.01 11.64
C GLN A 14 23.24 27.98 11.25
N PHE A 15 23.21 29.17 11.84
CA PHE A 15 22.31 30.25 11.43
C PHE A 15 22.59 30.72 9.99
N LEU A 16 23.86 31.01 9.65
CA LEU A 16 24.25 31.36 8.28
C LEU A 16 23.90 30.27 7.27
N ALA A 17 24.15 29.01 7.60
CA ALA A 17 23.76 27.88 6.75
C ALA A 17 22.23 27.81 6.57
N SER A 18 21.46 28.05 7.63
CA SER A 18 19.98 28.05 7.55
C SER A 18 19.41 29.17 6.70
N LEU A 19 20.06 30.36 6.68
CA LEU A 19 19.65 31.49 5.83
C LEU A 19 19.73 31.17 4.34
N VAL A 20 20.60 30.25 3.93
CA VAL A 20 20.72 29.81 2.54
C VAL A 20 19.91 28.53 2.29
N ALA A 21 19.99 27.55 3.20
CA ALA A 21 19.32 26.27 3.05
C ALA A 21 17.80 26.38 3.08
N TRP A 22 17.23 27.25 3.92
CA TRP A 22 15.78 27.43 4.03
C TRP A 22 15.12 27.99 2.76
N PRO A 23 15.58 29.12 2.18
CA PRO A 23 15.00 29.62 0.94
C PRO A 23 15.31 28.71 -0.25
N TYR A 24 16.50 28.10 -0.31
CA TYR A 24 16.83 27.11 -1.35
C TYR A 24 15.87 25.91 -1.30
N SER A 25 15.68 25.31 -0.12
CA SER A 25 14.70 24.24 0.11
C SER A 25 13.28 24.67 -0.29
N ARG A 26 12.88 25.90 0.07
CA ARG A 26 11.54 26.40 -0.24
C ARG A 26 11.33 26.58 -1.75
N ILE A 27 12.31 27.14 -2.46
CA ILE A 27 12.25 27.28 -3.92
C ILE A 27 12.25 25.89 -4.57
N TYR A 28 13.16 25.01 -4.16
CA TYR A 28 13.26 23.65 -4.68
C TYR A 28 11.94 22.88 -4.48
N SER A 29 11.37 22.90 -3.27
CA SER A 29 10.10 22.23 -2.98
C SER A 29 8.90 22.78 -3.75
N MET A 30 8.92 24.05 -4.17
CA MET A 30 7.89 24.61 -5.06
C MET A 30 8.04 24.13 -6.50
N THR A 31 9.26 23.78 -6.93
CA THR A 31 9.54 23.26 -8.28
C THR A 31 9.37 21.74 -8.40
N VAL A 32 9.42 21.01 -7.29
CA VAL A 32 9.21 19.55 -7.28
C VAL A 32 7.73 19.25 -7.54
N LYS A 33 7.44 18.61 -8.68
CA LYS A 33 6.10 18.07 -8.95
C LYS A 33 5.77 17.01 -7.90
N LYS A 34 4.73 17.28 -7.10
CA LYS A 34 4.18 16.28 -6.17
C LYS A 34 3.54 15.16 -7.00
N ARG A 35 3.95 13.91 -6.75
CA ARG A 35 3.25 12.75 -7.30
C ARG A 35 1.94 12.58 -6.52
N VAL A 36 0.83 12.56 -7.22
CA VAL A 36 -0.50 12.41 -6.64
C VAL A 36 -1.04 11.05 -7.05
N VAL A 37 -1.61 10.33 -6.09
CA VAL A 37 -2.26 9.04 -6.36
C VAL A 37 -3.51 9.32 -7.21
N PRO A 38 -3.69 8.63 -8.36
CA PRO A 38 -4.86 8.83 -9.20
C PRO A 38 -6.15 8.47 -8.44
N PRO A 39 -7.30 9.07 -8.80
CA PRO A 39 -8.58 8.75 -8.16
C PRO A 39 -8.93 7.26 -8.31
N VAL A 40 -9.80 6.78 -7.43
CA VAL A 40 -10.29 5.39 -7.46
C VAL A 40 -11.41 5.31 -8.49
N ASN A 41 -11.18 4.56 -9.57
CA ASN A 41 -12.16 4.40 -10.64
C ASN A 41 -13.08 3.20 -10.44
N ASN A 42 -12.63 2.17 -9.72
CA ASN A 42 -13.40 0.95 -9.50
C ASN A 42 -14.06 0.99 -8.10
N PRO A 43 -15.41 1.02 -8.00
CA PRO A 43 -16.12 1.03 -6.73
C PRO A 43 -15.83 -0.18 -5.84
N LEU A 44 -15.42 -1.33 -6.41
CA LEU A 44 -15.06 -2.53 -5.66
C LEU A 44 -13.93 -2.28 -4.67
N LEU A 45 -13.01 -1.36 -5.00
CA LEU A 45 -11.86 -1.01 -4.15
C LEU A 45 -12.28 -0.27 -2.88
N MET A 46 -13.51 0.26 -2.83
CA MET A 46 -14.06 1.00 -1.70
C MET A 46 -15.03 0.16 -0.86
N LYS A 47 -15.25 -1.11 -1.22
CA LYS A 47 -16.15 -2.02 -0.51
C LYS A 47 -15.51 -2.55 0.77
N LYS A 48 -16.35 -2.86 1.76
CA LYS A 48 -15.89 -3.51 3.00
C LYS A 48 -15.55 -4.97 2.75
N ALA A 49 -14.68 -5.54 3.60
CA ALA A 49 -14.30 -6.95 3.49
C ALA A 49 -15.50 -7.91 3.54
N SER A 50 -16.51 -7.63 4.37
CA SER A 50 -17.74 -8.42 4.43
C SER A 50 -18.54 -8.39 3.12
N GLU A 51 -18.64 -7.20 2.51
CA GLU A 51 -19.31 -7.02 1.22
C GLU A 51 -18.54 -7.73 0.10
N LEU A 52 -17.20 -7.68 0.14
CA LEU A 52 -16.35 -8.38 -0.82
C LEU A 52 -16.45 -9.91 -0.71
N ALA A 53 -16.55 -10.44 0.51
CA ALA A 53 -16.75 -11.87 0.76
C ALA A 53 -18.09 -12.38 0.18
N GLU A 54 -19.13 -11.54 0.17
CA GLU A 54 -20.40 -11.85 -0.48
C GLU A 54 -20.32 -11.73 -2.01
N MET A 55 -19.53 -10.78 -2.51
CA MET A 55 -19.50 -10.44 -3.94
C MET A 55 -18.68 -11.42 -4.80
N ILE A 56 -17.69 -12.13 -4.23
CA ILE A 56 -16.82 -13.22 -4.78
C ILE A 56 -16.15 -13.00 -6.16
N ARG A 57 -16.63 -12.07 -6.99
CA ARG A 57 -16.35 -12.01 -8.43
C ARG A 57 -15.44 -10.81 -8.76
N GLU A 58 -14.29 -11.16 -9.34
CA GLU A 58 -13.25 -10.32 -9.94
C GLU A 58 -12.20 -9.65 -9.01
N ARG A 59 -11.14 -10.42 -8.74
CA ARG A 59 -9.96 -9.99 -7.95
C ARG A 59 -8.91 -9.20 -8.75
N LYS A 60 -9.07 -9.10 -10.08
CA LYS A 60 -8.12 -8.40 -10.97
C LYS A 60 -8.05 -6.89 -10.69
N ALA A 61 -9.17 -6.29 -10.30
CA ALA A 61 -9.26 -4.86 -9.99
C ALA A 61 -8.27 -4.38 -8.91
N PHE A 62 -7.99 -5.23 -7.91
CA PHE A 62 -7.04 -4.89 -6.84
C PHE A 62 -5.60 -4.91 -7.33
N ILE A 63 -5.23 -5.87 -8.17
CA ILE A 63 -3.88 -5.98 -8.74
C ILE A 63 -3.61 -4.79 -9.66
N GLU A 64 -4.54 -4.50 -10.58
CA GLU A 64 -4.45 -3.34 -11.49
C GLU A 64 -4.29 -2.03 -10.72
N ARG A 65 -5.01 -1.88 -9.59
CA ARG A 65 -4.85 -0.70 -8.73
C ARG A 65 -3.46 -0.63 -8.11
N ILE A 66 -2.93 -1.75 -7.63
CA ILE A 66 -1.60 -1.80 -7.02
C ILE A 66 -0.52 -1.44 -8.05
N GLU A 67 -0.61 -1.98 -9.27
CA GLU A 67 0.34 -1.66 -10.36
C GLU A 67 0.39 -0.16 -10.68
N VAL A 68 -0.76 0.52 -10.64
CA VAL A 68 -0.84 1.97 -10.89
C VAL A 68 -0.33 2.80 -9.71
N VAL A 69 -0.58 2.36 -8.46
CA VAL A 69 -0.34 3.17 -7.26
C VAL A 69 1.03 2.90 -6.62
N ASN A 70 1.52 1.67 -6.67
CA ASN A 70 2.79 1.30 -6.01
C ASN A 70 3.99 2.11 -6.50
N PRO A 71 4.13 2.49 -7.80
CA PRO A 71 5.22 3.36 -8.24
C PRO A 71 5.22 4.78 -7.62
N ILE A 72 4.12 5.18 -6.99
CA ILE A 72 3.95 6.48 -6.33
C ILE A 72 4.26 6.37 -4.84
N ILE A 73 3.71 5.38 -4.16
CA ILE A 73 3.76 5.26 -2.69
C ILE A 73 4.77 4.23 -2.18
N ASN A 74 5.24 3.34 -3.06
CA ASN A 74 6.19 2.26 -2.76
C ASN A 74 5.79 1.42 -1.52
N SER A 75 4.55 0.94 -1.49
CA SER A 75 3.97 0.22 -0.35
C SER A 75 4.12 -1.30 -0.42
N VAL A 76 4.35 -1.85 -1.62
CA VAL A 76 4.51 -3.29 -1.86
C VAL A 76 5.98 -3.57 -2.17
N VAL A 77 6.63 -4.34 -1.28
CA VAL A 77 8.03 -4.77 -1.41
C VAL A 77 8.13 -6.02 -2.27
N GLN A 78 7.24 -6.98 -2.04
CA GLN A 78 7.18 -8.24 -2.75
C GLN A 78 5.73 -8.55 -3.11
N ASP A 79 5.48 -8.90 -4.37
CA ASP A 79 4.16 -9.31 -4.84
C ASP A 79 4.01 -10.85 -4.89
N ARG A 80 2.75 -11.30 -4.82
CA ARG A 80 2.34 -12.69 -5.00
C ARG A 80 1.16 -12.78 -5.98
N PHE A 81 1.12 -11.89 -6.98
CA PHE A 81 -0.08 -11.73 -7.82
C PHE A 81 -0.43 -12.99 -8.61
N ASN A 82 0.58 -13.67 -9.16
CA ASN A 82 0.38 -14.88 -9.95
C ASN A 82 -0.22 -16.04 -9.15
N ASP A 83 0.28 -16.26 -7.93
CA ASP A 83 -0.24 -17.33 -7.08
C ASP A 83 -1.63 -16.96 -6.54
N ALA A 84 -1.84 -15.69 -6.16
CA ALA A 84 -3.17 -15.21 -5.74
C ALA A 84 -4.23 -15.39 -6.83
N LEU A 85 -3.87 -15.18 -8.11
CA LEU A 85 -4.76 -15.43 -9.25
C LEU A 85 -5.02 -16.93 -9.50
N LYS A 86 -4.09 -17.82 -9.17
CA LYS A 86 -4.30 -19.28 -9.24
C LYS A 86 -5.23 -19.75 -8.12
N GLU A 87 -4.93 -19.35 -6.87
CA GLU A 87 -5.76 -19.65 -5.70
C GLU A 87 -7.19 -19.12 -5.89
N ALA A 88 -7.32 -17.91 -6.47
CA ALA A 88 -8.60 -17.35 -6.87
C ALA A 88 -9.40 -18.29 -7.78
N LYS A 89 -8.78 -18.78 -8.86
CA LYS A 89 -9.43 -19.71 -9.81
C LYS A 89 -9.81 -21.05 -9.16
N GLU A 90 -8.98 -21.54 -8.25
CA GLU A 90 -9.28 -22.76 -7.50
C GLU A 90 -10.47 -22.55 -6.56
N VAL A 91 -10.54 -21.41 -5.88
CA VAL A 91 -11.68 -21.01 -5.05
C VAL A 91 -12.95 -20.89 -5.88
N ASP A 92 -12.87 -20.29 -7.07
CA ASP A 92 -14.04 -20.15 -7.94
C ASP A 92 -14.61 -21.53 -8.32
N LYS A 93 -13.74 -22.52 -8.64
CA LYS A 93 -14.15 -23.92 -8.87
C LYS A 93 -14.74 -24.60 -7.64
N MET A 94 -14.18 -24.35 -6.44
CA MET A 94 -14.71 -24.90 -5.19
C MET A 94 -16.10 -24.35 -4.87
N VAL A 95 -16.34 -23.07 -5.13
CA VAL A 95 -17.64 -22.42 -4.94
C VAL A 95 -18.66 -22.88 -5.99
N GLU A 96 -18.23 -23.12 -7.23
CA GLU A 96 -19.09 -23.73 -8.26
C GLU A 96 -19.51 -25.16 -7.87
N ALA A 97 -18.62 -25.94 -7.25
CA ALA A 97 -18.92 -27.30 -6.81
C ALA A 97 -19.84 -27.36 -5.58
N ASN A 98 -19.75 -26.38 -4.67
CA ASN A 98 -20.65 -26.23 -3.53
C ASN A 98 -21.18 -24.79 -3.46
N PRO A 99 -22.33 -24.50 -4.10
CA PRO A 99 -22.86 -23.14 -4.19
C PRO A 99 -23.59 -22.66 -2.94
N ASP A 100 -23.54 -23.38 -1.80
CA ASP A 100 -24.18 -22.99 -0.54
C ASP A 100 -23.49 -21.78 0.11
N PRO A 101 -24.11 -20.58 0.09
CA PRO A 101 -23.49 -19.38 0.65
C PRO A 101 -23.39 -19.43 2.18
N GLN A 102 -24.31 -20.14 2.86
CA GLN A 102 -24.31 -20.23 4.33
C GLN A 102 -23.15 -21.08 4.83
N HIS A 103 -22.81 -22.15 4.10
CA HIS A 103 -21.65 -22.97 4.37
C HIS A 103 -20.36 -22.13 4.35
N TRP A 104 -20.16 -21.32 3.30
CA TRP A 104 -18.96 -20.50 3.16
C TRP A 104 -18.91 -19.36 4.17
N ALA A 105 -20.03 -18.69 4.43
CA ALA A 105 -20.10 -17.64 5.45
C ALA A 105 -19.72 -18.18 6.85
N LYS A 106 -20.13 -19.40 7.19
CA LYS A 106 -19.84 -20.02 8.49
C LYS A 106 -18.41 -20.55 8.59
N ASN A 107 -17.93 -21.26 7.58
CA ASN A 107 -16.66 -21.97 7.65
C ASN A 107 -15.46 -21.15 7.14
N LYS A 108 -15.69 -20.23 6.20
CA LYS A 108 -14.65 -19.40 5.56
C LYS A 108 -15.18 -17.97 5.31
N PRO A 109 -15.41 -17.17 6.37
CA PRO A 109 -16.05 -15.86 6.26
C PRO A 109 -15.27 -14.83 5.43
N LEU A 110 -13.96 -15.03 5.23
CA LEU A 110 -13.09 -14.16 4.45
C LEU A 110 -12.75 -14.74 3.07
N LEU A 111 -13.48 -15.76 2.61
CA LEU A 111 -13.20 -16.41 1.34
C LEU A 111 -13.26 -15.39 0.19
N GLY A 112 -12.16 -15.28 -0.55
CA GLY A 112 -12.06 -14.39 -1.70
C GLY A 112 -11.71 -12.93 -1.38
N VAL A 113 -11.55 -12.57 -0.10
CA VAL A 113 -11.14 -11.22 0.31
C VAL A 113 -9.63 -11.03 0.03
N PRO A 114 -9.22 -9.98 -0.72
CA PRO A 114 -7.81 -9.69 -0.94
C PRO A 114 -7.15 -9.21 0.37
N MET A 115 -5.95 -9.68 0.63
CA MET A 115 -5.21 -9.37 1.86
C MET A 115 -3.74 -9.09 1.58
N SER A 116 -3.15 -8.25 2.44
CA SER A 116 -1.71 -7.96 2.44
C SER A 116 -1.14 -8.31 3.82
N PHE A 117 0.12 -8.69 3.84
CA PHE A 117 0.85 -9.02 5.06
C PHE A 117 2.06 -8.11 5.18
N LYS A 118 2.42 -7.78 6.43
CA LYS A 118 3.70 -7.13 6.71
C LYS A 118 4.82 -8.12 6.43
N GLU A 119 5.90 -7.65 5.82
CA GLU A 119 7.08 -8.45 5.44
C GLU A 119 7.67 -9.28 6.60
N THR A 120 7.48 -8.85 7.85
CA THR A 120 7.92 -9.59 9.04
C THR A 120 7.14 -10.88 9.29
N ILE A 121 6.06 -11.14 8.55
CA ILE A 121 5.23 -12.35 8.66
C ILE A 121 5.58 -13.27 7.50
N ALA A 122 6.01 -14.49 7.80
CA ALA A 122 6.27 -15.49 6.79
C ALA A 122 4.96 -15.91 6.09
N VAL A 123 4.95 -15.76 4.77
CA VAL A 123 3.85 -16.22 3.91
C VAL A 123 4.40 -17.27 2.95
N LYS A 124 3.66 -18.36 2.75
CA LYS A 124 4.03 -19.40 1.79
C LYS A 124 4.02 -18.80 0.38
N GLY A 125 5.18 -18.80 -0.27
CA GLY A 125 5.41 -18.16 -1.56
C GLY A 125 6.88 -18.25 -1.92
N LYS A 126 7.27 -17.68 -3.07
CA LYS A 126 8.68 -17.58 -3.48
C LYS A 126 9.38 -16.41 -2.80
#